data_AF-A0A554KX74-F1
#
_entry.id   AF-A0A554KX74-F1
#
_cell.length_a   1.000
_cell.length_b   1.000
_cell.length_c   1.000
_cell.angle_alpha   90.00
_cell.angle_beta   90.00
_cell.angle_gamma   90.00
#
_symmetry.space_group_name_H-M   'P 1'
#
loop_
_entity.id
_entity.type
_entity.pdbx_description
1 polymer ?
#
loop_
_entity_poly.entity_id
_entity_poly.type
_entity_poly.pdbx_seq_one_letter_code
_entity_poly.pdbx_strand_id
1 'polypeptide(L)'
;MRKGFTLIELLVVIAIIGLLATVVLAALGPQRKNARIAAAQSSMRNMLTAMQLCANDGIDLASPVVNASICASGDGSLTKYGALPSGWTYGSGGQDTSAADGSFSINATGETPTVTIVCTQGGCTK
;
A
#
# COMPACT_ATOMS: atom_id res chain seq x y z
N MET A 1 -17.88 54.32 -16.20
CA MET A 1 -17.33 53.69 -17.42
C MET A 1 -17.06 52.22 -17.09
N ARG A 2 -17.72 51.28 -17.77
CA ARG A 2 -17.47 49.83 -17.59
C ARG A 2 -16.28 49.46 -18.47
N LYS A 3 -15.16 49.08 -17.83
CA LYS A 3 -13.96 48.60 -18.51
C LYS A 3 -14.25 47.18 -19.01
N GLY A 4 -14.32 46.99 -20.33
CA GLY A 4 -14.47 45.66 -20.94
C GLY A 4 -13.13 44.94 -20.95
N PHE A 5 -13.14 43.63 -20.72
CA PHE A 5 -11.97 42.78 -20.94
C PHE A 5 -11.64 42.74 -22.43
N THR A 6 -10.36 42.83 -22.78
CA THR A 6 -9.92 42.69 -24.16
C THR A 6 -9.86 41.21 -24.55
N LEU A 7 -10.12 40.91 -25.83
CA LEU A 7 -10.00 39.55 -26.36
C LEU A 7 -8.58 38.98 -26.19
N ILE A 8 -7.57 39.84 -26.27
CA ILE A 8 -6.16 39.43 -26.10
C ILE A 8 -5.84 39.06 -24.65
N GLU A 9 -6.41 39.75 -23.67
CA GLU A 9 -6.28 39.38 -22.25
C GLU A 9 -6.89 38.00 -21.99
N LEU A 10 -8.04 37.69 -22.58
CA LEU A 10 -8.67 36.39 -22.39
C LEU A 10 -7.89 35.27 -23.11
N LEU A 11 -7.34 35.56 -24.29
CA LEU A 11 -6.55 34.61 -25.07
C LEU A 11 -5.23 34.24 -24.37
N VAL A 12 -4.51 35.20 -23.79
CA VAL A 12 -3.24 34.90 -23.11
C VAL A 12 -3.46 34.07 -21.85
N VAL A 13 -4.57 34.29 -21.15
CA VAL A 13 -4.91 33.56 -19.93
C VAL A 13 -5.17 32.09 -20.23
N ILE A 14 -5.98 31.77 -21.24
CA ILE A 14 -6.24 30.37 -21.60
C ILE A 14 -4.97 29.67 -22.12
N ALA A 15 -4.07 30.41 -22.79
CA ALA A 15 -2.78 29.88 -23.23
C ALA A 15 -1.88 29.49 -22.05
N ILE A 16 -1.81 30.34 -21.01
CA ILE A 16 -1.01 30.06 -19.81
C ILE A 16 -1.65 28.91 -18.99
N ILE A 17 -2.97 28.90 -18.82
CA ILE A 17 -3.68 27.81 -18.11
C ILE A 17 -3.43 26.48 -18.82
N GLY A 18 -3.49 26.45 -20.17
CA GLY A 18 -3.19 25.27 -20.97
C GLY A 18 -1.77 24.74 -20.74
N LEU A 19 -0.78 25.62 -20.74
CA LEU A 19 0.62 25.26 -20.46
C LEU A 19 0.77 24.64 -19.06
N LEU A 20 0.26 25.31 -18.02
CA LEU A 20 0.36 24.83 -16.64
C LEU A 20 -0.38 23.50 -16.42
N ALA A 21 -1.55 23.31 -17.04
CA ALA A 21 -2.33 22.09 -16.91
C ALA A 21 -1.58 20.85 -17.43
N THR A 22 -0.83 20.97 -18.53
CA THR A 22 -0.05 19.85 -19.08
C THR A 22 1.09 19.40 -18.17
N VAL A 23 1.80 20.35 -17.54
CA VAL A 23 2.90 20.05 -16.61
C VAL A 23 2.37 19.33 -15.36
N VAL A 24 1.24 19.79 -14.83
CA VAL A 24 0.59 19.15 -13.67
C VAL A 24 0.16 17.72 -14.00
N LEU A 25 -0.44 17.51 -15.17
CA LEU A 25 -0.90 16.18 -15.59
C LEU A 25 0.27 15.20 -15.75
N ALA A 26 1.39 15.63 -16.32
CA ALA A 26 2.59 14.81 -16.46
C ALA A 26 3.16 14.37 -15.09
N ALA A 27 3.05 15.23 -14.07
CA ALA A 27 3.54 14.93 -12.72
C ALA A 27 2.67 13.92 -11.94
N LEU A 28 1.39 13.77 -12.26
CA LEU A 28 0.42 12.98 -11.47
C LEU A 28 0.57 11.45 -11.63
N GLY A 29 1.11 10.97 -12.76
CA GLY A 29 1.24 9.53 -13.04
C GLY A 29 2.07 8.78 -11.98
N PRO A 30 3.35 9.16 -11.76
CA PRO A 30 4.21 8.53 -10.76
C PRO A 30 3.69 8.69 -9.32
N GLN A 31 3.04 9.82 -9.01
CA GLN A 31 2.52 10.09 -7.67
C GLN A 31 1.36 9.15 -7.30
N ARG A 32 0.50 8.80 -8.27
CA ARG A 32 -0.56 7.80 -8.04
C ARG A 32 0.01 6.41 -7.76
N LYS A 33 1.08 6.02 -8.45
CA LYS A 33 1.78 4.75 -8.18
C LYS A 33 2.38 4.75 -6.77
N ASN A 34 3.08 5.82 -6.39
CA ASN A 34 3.66 5.94 -5.05
C ASN A 34 2.59 5.91 -3.96
N ALA A 35 1.43 6.54 -4.19
CA ALA A 35 0.30 6.49 -3.27
C ALA A 35 -0.25 5.06 -3.07
N ARG A 36 -0.33 4.25 -4.14
CA ARG A 36 -0.75 2.84 -4.04
C ARG A 36 0.25 1.97 -3.28
N ILE A 37 1.56 2.14 -3.54
CA ILE A 37 2.62 1.46 -2.79
C ILE A 37 2.54 1.84 -1.31
N ALA A 38 2.38 3.13 -1.00
CA ALA A 38 2.24 3.60 0.38
C ALA A 38 0.97 3.05 1.06
N ALA A 39 -0.13 2.95 0.33
CA ALA A 39 -1.38 2.37 0.82
C ALA A 39 -1.24 0.86 1.10
N ALA A 40 -0.56 0.11 0.22
CA ALA A 40 -0.28 -1.31 0.44
C ALA A 40 0.62 -1.50 1.66
N GLN A 41 1.68 -0.71 1.79
CA GLN A 41 2.59 -0.74 2.94
C GLN A 41 1.84 -0.37 4.24
N SER A 42 0.93 0.61 4.19
CA SER A 42 0.10 0.97 5.34
C SER A 42 -0.86 -0.16 5.72
N SER A 43 -1.46 -0.81 4.74
CA SER A 43 -2.38 -1.93 4.98
C SER A 43 -1.64 -3.07 5.69
N MET A 44 -0.43 -3.42 5.22
CA MET A 44 0.39 -4.43 5.89
C MET A 44 0.83 -4.02 7.29
N ARG A 45 1.24 -2.76 7.50
CA ARG A 45 1.58 -2.24 8.83
C ARG A 45 0.42 -2.30 9.82
N ASN A 46 -0.82 -2.10 9.37
CA ASN A 46 -1.99 -2.17 10.25
C ASN A 46 -2.20 -3.59 10.83
N MET A 47 -1.75 -4.62 10.13
CA MET A 47 -1.83 -6.02 10.59
C MET A 47 -0.58 -6.48 11.35
N LEU A 48 0.52 -5.72 11.26
CA LEU A 48 1.79 -6.06 11.87
C LEU A 48 1.67 -6.33 13.38
N THR A 49 0.89 -5.52 14.10
CA THR A 49 0.67 -5.70 15.54
C THR A 49 0.02 -7.04 15.86
N ALA A 50 -0.96 -7.47 15.06
CA ALA A 50 -1.59 -8.77 15.24
C ALA A 50 -0.62 -9.92 14.94
N MET A 51 0.21 -9.75 13.90
CA MET A 51 1.22 -10.73 13.53
C MET A 51 2.29 -10.89 14.62
N GLN A 52 2.76 -9.77 15.19
CA GLN A 52 3.68 -9.75 16.32
C GLN A 52 3.07 -10.41 17.55
N LEU A 53 1.78 -10.21 17.80
CA LEU A 53 1.09 -10.85 18.91
C LEU A 53 1.10 -12.38 18.75
N CYS A 54 0.72 -12.92 17.57
CA CYS A 54 0.77 -14.37 17.32
C CYS A 54 2.19 -14.92 17.56
N ALA A 55 3.20 -14.26 16.98
CA ALA A 55 4.59 -14.71 17.06
C ALA A 55 5.13 -14.66 18.51
N ASN A 56 4.76 -13.63 19.29
CA ASN A 56 5.13 -13.51 20.70
C ASN A 56 4.47 -14.58 21.58
N ASP A 57 3.25 -15.01 21.23
CA ASP A 57 2.54 -16.10 21.91
C ASP A 57 3.01 -17.49 21.47
N GLY A 58 4.00 -17.57 20.57
CA GLY A 58 4.51 -18.84 20.04
C GLY A 58 3.53 -19.52 19.07
N ILE A 59 2.61 -18.75 18.49
CA ILE A 59 1.60 -19.24 17.53
C ILE A 59 2.06 -18.90 16.12
N ASP A 60 2.14 -19.93 15.28
CA ASP A 60 2.41 -19.77 13.85
C ASP A 60 1.41 -18.82 13.19
N LEU A 61 1.88 -18.06 12.21
CA LEU A 61 1.01 -17.28 11.33
C LEU A 61 0.33 -18.20 10.32
N ALA A 62 -0.91 -17.88 9.98
CA ALA A 62 -1.58 -18.54 8.87
C ALA A 62 -1.04 -18.02 7.53
N SER A 63 -1.30 -18.76 6.46
CA SER A 63 -1.03 -18.26 5.12
C SER A 63 -1.81 -16.97 4.87
N PRO A 64 -1.17 -15.89 4.38
CA PRO A 64 -1.79 -14.59 4.20
C PRO A 64 -2.75 -14.60 3.01
N VAL A 65 -4.00 -14.91 3.31
CA VAL A 65 -5.10 -14.88 2.35
C VAL A 65 -6.10 -13.86 2.86
N VAL A 66 -6.64 -13.02 1.97
CA VAL A 66 -7.64 -12.01 2.35
C VAL A 66 -8.78 -12.67 3.13
N ASN A 67 -9.13 -12.09 4.27
CA ASN A 67 -10.13 -12.56 5.24
C ASN A 67 -9.80 -13.86 6.00
N ALA A 68 -8.61 -14.45 5.82
CA ALA A 68 -8.11 -15.51 6.70
C ALA A 68 -7.63 -14.93 8.02
N SER A 69 -7.68 -15.73 9.10
CA SER A 69 -7.09 -15.36 10.38
C SER A 69 -5.59 -15.12 10.24
N ILE A 70 -5.03 -14.21 11.04
CA ILE A 70 -3.59 -13.96 11.03
C ILE A 70 -2.84 -15.05 11.78
N CYS A 71 -3.32 -15.48 12.94
CA CYS A 71 -2.77 -16.63 13.67
C CYS A 71 -3.35 -17.95 13.11
N ALA A 72 -2.52 -19.00 13.03
CA ALA A 72 -2.88 -20.32 12.52
C ALA A 72 -3.74 -21.13 13.49
N SER A 73 -3.52 -20.94 14.79
CA SER A 73 -4.30 -21.54 15.88
C SER A 73 -5.32 -20.52 16.37
N GLY A 74 -6.57 -20.92 16.53
CA GLY A 74 -7.69 -20.06 16.93
C GLY A 74 -7.56 -19.48 18.34
N ASP A 75 -6.70 -18.49 18.50
CA ASP A 75 -6.56 -17.58 19.65
C ASP A 75 -7.84 -16.76 19.93
N GLY A 76 -8.92 -16.99 19.16
CA GLY A 76 -10.14 -16.19 19.21
C GLY A 76 -9.94 -14.78 18.63
N SER A 77 -8.76 -14.47 18.08
CA SER A 77 -8.47 -13.18 17.49
C SER A 77 -9.19 -13.05 16.16
N LEU A 78 -10.13 -12.12 16.14
CA LEU A 78 -10.87 -11.71 14.95
C LEU A 78 -9.99 -10.96 13.95
N THR A 79 -8.68 -10.79 14.23
CA THR A 79 -7.77 -10.09 13.32
C THR A 79 -7.47 -10.96 12.11
N LYS A 80 -7.89 -10.45 10.96
CA LYS A 80 -7.79 -11.12 9.67
C LYS A 80 -6.87 -10.34 8.76
N TYR A 81 -6.31 -11.03 7.78
CA TYR A 81 -5.62 -10.36 6.68
C TYR A 81 -6.63 -9.48 5.91
N GLY A 82 -6.43 -8.18 5.97
CA GLY A 82 -7.24 -7.19 5.26
C GLY A 82 -7.04 -7.27 3.75
N ALA A 83 -7.96 -6.67 3.02
CA ALA A 83 -7.80 -6.49 1.58
C ALA A 83 -6.67 -5.49 1.29
N LEU A 84 -5.79 -5.84 0.35
CA LEU A 84 -4.77 -4.95 -0.17
C LEU A 84 -5.35 -4.06 -1.29
N PRO A 85 -4.71 -2.93 -1.64
CA PRO A 85 -5.12 -2.12 -2.77
C PRO A 85 -5.21 -2.91 -4.07
N SER A 86 -6.05 -2.48 -5.00
CA SER A 86 -6.21 -3.15 -6.31
C SER A 86 -4.87 -3.38 -7.01
N GLY A 87 -4.64 -4.61 -7.48
CA GLY A 87 -3.39 -5.01 -8.14
C GLY A 87 -2.27 -5.44 -7.19
N TRP A 88 -2.55 -5.51 -5.88
CA TRP A 88 -1.67 -6.09 -4.87
C TRP A 88 -2.21 -7.43 -4.37
N THR A 89 -1.32 -8.38 -4.16
CA THR A 89 -1.61 -9.70 -3.62
C THR A 89 -0.59 -10.06 -2.56
N TYR A 90 -0.99 -10.77 -1.52
CA TYR A 90 -0.02 -11.41 -0.63
C TYR A 90 0.79 -12.43 -1.41
N GLY A 91 2.09 -12.52 -1.16
CA GLY A 91 2.93 -13.53 -1.79
C GLY A 91 2.68 -14.91 -1.19
N SER A 92 2.93 -15.94 -1.99
CA SER A 92 2.80 -17.34 -1.59
C SER A 92 4.15 -18.05 -1.42
N GLY A 93 5.26 -17.30 -1.43
CA GLY A 93 6.61 -17.85 -1.35
C GLY A 93 7.60 -16.90 -0.69
N GLY A 94 8.61 -17.45 -0.02
CA GLY A 94 9.61 -16.69 0.75
C GLY A 94 9.07 -16.07 2.04
N GLN A 95 7.96 -16.60 2.54
CA GLN A 95 7.37 -16.20 3.81
C GLN A 95 7.84 -17.11 4.93
N ASP A 96 8.07 -16.51 6.09
CA ASP A 96 8.30 -17.21 7.33
C ASP A 96 7.07 -16.98 8.20
N THR A 97 6.28 -18.03 8.35
CA THR A 97 5.06 -18.03 9.14
C THR A 97 5.23 -18.82 10.43
N SER A 98 6.42 -19.35 10.71
CA SER A 98 6.64 -20.17 11.89
C SER A 98 7.00 -19.31 13.08
N ALA A 99 6.45 -19.60 14.26
CA ALA A 99 6.83 -18.94 15.50
C ALA A 99 8.07 -19.59 16.16
N ALA A 100 8.68 -20.57 15.51
CA ALA A 100 9.73 -21.44 16.08
C ALA A 100 10.99 -20.69 16.52
N ASP A 101 11.35 -19.62 15.82
CA ASP A 101 12.51 -18.77 16.12
C ASP A 101 12.11 -17.36 16.59
N GLY A 102 10.81 -17.14 16.81
CA GLY A 102 10.27 -15.82 17.12
C GLY A 102 10.50 -14.81 16.01
N SER A 103 10.67 -15.23 14.76
CA SER A 103 10.70 -14.36 13.58
C SER A 103 9.45 -14.58 12.72
N PHE A 104 9.17 -13.63 11.84
CA PHE A 104 8.21 -13.85 10.75
C PHE A 104 8.54 -12.95 9.57
N SER A 105 8.06 -13.34 8.40
CA SER A 105 8.16 -12.59 7.16
C SER A 105 6.91 -12.81 6.32
N ILE A 106 6.11 -11.76 6.12
CA ILE A 106 4.98 -11.77 5.19
C ILE A 106 5.26 -10.75 4.10
N ASN A 107 5.02 -11.13 2.84
CA ASN A 107 5.21 -10.25 1.71
C ASN A 107 3.91 -9.98 0.95
N ALA A 108 3.84 -8.83 0.30
CA ALA A 108 2.84 -8.49 -0.69
C ALA A 108 3.51 -7.95 -1.95
N THR A 109 3.03 -8.39 -3.10
CA THR A 109 3.54 -8.01 -4.41
C THR A 109 2.46 -7.29 -5.21
N GLY A 110 2.87 -6.31 -6.01
CA GLY A 110 1.95 -5.56 -6.86
C GLY A 110 2.64 -4.51 -7.70
N GLU A 111 1.85 -3.75 -8.46
CA GLU A 111 2.30 -2.72 -9.42
C GLU A 111 3.13 -3.25 -10.60
N THR A 112 3.31 -2.41 -11.62
CA THR A 112 4.24 -2.63 -12.73
C THR A 112 5.27 -1.49 -12.81
N PRO A 113 6.59 -1.78 -12.88
CA PRO A 113 7.25 -3.04 -12.52
C PRO A 113 6.90 -3.51 -11.11
N THR A 114 6.97 -4.83 -10.89
CA THR A 114 6.60 -5.51 -9.64
C THR A 114 7.40 -4.95 -8.47
N VAL A 115 6.69 -4.52 -7.44
CA VAL A 115 7.23 -4.08 -6.15
C VAL A 115 6.83 -5.12 -5.11
N THR A 116 7.75 -5.48 -4.22
CA THR A 116 7.53 -6.44 -3.14
C THR A 116 7.70 -5.75 -1.80
N ILE A 117 6.63 -5.66 -1.04
CA ILE A 117 6.67 -5.20 0.35
C ILE A 117 6.88 -6.43 1.23
N VAL A 118 7.82 -6.37 2.16
CA VAL A 118 8.11 -7.42 3.14
C VAL A 118 7.93 -6.84 4.54
N CYS A 119 7.14 -7.51 5.36
CA CYS A 119 6.92 -7.18 6.76
C CYS A 119 7.51 -8.26 7.66
N THR A 120 8.38 -7.82 8.56
CA THR A 120 8.99 -8.65 9.60
C THR A 120 8.71 -8.06 10.98
N GLN A 121 9.19 -8.72 12.03
CA GLN A 121 9.23 -8.22 13.41
C GLN A 121 9.60 -6.72 13.52
N GLY A 122 10.55 -6.25 12.70
CA GLY A 122 11.08 -4.88 12.73
C GLY A 122 10.29 -3.85 11.90
N GLY A 123 9.23 -4.25 11.21
CA GLY A 123 8.41 -3.37 10.38
C GLY A 123 8.28 -3.83 8.93
N CYS A 124 7.66 -2.97 8.11
CA CYS A 124 7.39 -3.23 6.70
C CYS A 124 8.25 -2.36 5.78
N THR A 125 9.01 -3.00 4.90
CA THR A 125 9.86 -2.36 3.87
C THR A 125 9.38 -2.75 2.47
N LYS A 126 9.70 -1.94 1.45
CA LYS A 126 9.25 -2.09 0.06
C LYS A 126 10.41 -2.34 -0.90
#